data_AF-A0A4R6C5R3-F1
#
_entry.id   AF-A0A4R6C5R3-F1
#
_cell.length_a   1.000
_cell.length_b   1.000
_cell.length_c   1.000
_cell.angle_alpha   90.00
_cell.angle_beta   90.00
_cell.angle_gamma   90.00
#
_symmetry.space_group_name_H-M   'P 1'
#
loop_
_entity.id
_entity.type
_entity.pdbx_description
1 polymer ?
#
loop_
_entity_poly.entity_id
_entity_poly.type
_entity_poly.pdbx_seq_one_letter_code
_entity_poly.pdbx_strand_id
1 'polypeptide(L)'
;MNSYLLFWKRAFDFKGKSSVNDFKIPFNIHLLLAFIIFPFIHTFVGGKLWTIQDIEIGNLVIPIKISSWSLYLYAVTYIPALALSMRRYHDLNEEKEKGLLFATFPVIYIIGVFMLLIAGQGLPDTSLVTIIIVIVLVLPVIWFITEWFKLSFKNRK
;
A
#
# COMPACT_ATOMS: atom_id res chain seq x y z
N MET A 1 -0.58 5.12 22.16
CA MET A 1 -0.72 6.54 21.74
C MET A 1 0.63 7.22 21.44
N ASN A 2 1.71 6.91 22.17
CA ASN A 2 3.05 7.46 21.90
C ASN A 2 3.59 7.20 20.47
N SER A 3 3.42 6.01 19.91
CA SER A 3 3.95 5.68 18.57
C SER A 3 3.33 6.49 17.43
N TYR A 4 2.03 6.79 17.47
CA TYR A 4 1.38 7.63 16.45
C TYR A 4 1.82 9.09 16.54
N LEU A 5 2.07 9.60 17.75
CA LEU A 5 2.65 10.94 17.93
C LEU A 5 4.10 10.98 17.45
N LEU A 6 4.89 9.94 17.73
CA LEU A 6 6.27 9.81 17.27
C LEU A 6 6.38 9.75 15.75
N PHE A 7 5.41 9.12 15.07
CA PHE A 7 5.32 9.13 13.61
C PHE A 7 5.35 10.55 13.05
N TRP A 8 4.51 11.45 13.57
CA TRP A 8 4.47 12.85 13.14
C TRP A 8 5.70 13.65 13.59
N LYS A 9 6.13 13.49 14.85
CA LYS A 9 7.30 14.19 15.38
C LYS A 9 8.58 13.86 14.62
N ARG A 10 8.67 12.65 14.05
CA ARG A 10 9.82 12.15 13.29
C ARG A 10 9.52 12.04 11.80
N ALA A 11 8.61 12.86 11.28
CA ALA A 11 8.19 12.84 9.87
C ALA A 11 9.37 12.96 8.88
N PHE A 12 10.42 13.70 9.23
CA PHE A 12 11.58 13.96 8.38
C PHE A 12 12.88 13.29 8.86
N ASP A 13 12.80 12.36 9.81
CA ASP A 13 13.97 11.62 10.31
C ASP A 13 14.21 10.33 9.52
N PHE A 14 15.09 10.36 8.52
CA PHE A 14 15.41 9.19 7.69
C PHE A 14 16.56 8.32 8.23
N LYS A 15 17.24 8.77 9.31
CA LYS A 15 18.49 8.13 9.78
C LYS A 15 18.28 7.25 11.01
N GLY A 16 17.23 7.49 11.79
CA GLY A 16 17.00 6.77 13.03
C GLY A 16 16.60 5.30 12.87
N LYS A 17 16.13 4.72 13.98
CA LYS A 17 15.50 3.40 14.03
C LYS A 17 14.04 3.51 14.42
N SER A 18 13.26 2.51 14.05
CA SER A 18 11.84 2.38 14.39
C SER A 18 11.60 1.00 14.98
N SER A 19 11.06 0.93 16.20
CA SER A 19 10.63 -0.35 16.78
C SER A 19 9.45 -0.94 16.00
N VAL A 20 9.10 -2.20 16.31
CA VAL A 20 7.92 -2.86 15.75
C VAL A 20 6.65 -2.02 15.97
N ASN A 21 6.42 -1.56 17.19
CA ASN A 21 5.21 -0.79 17.52
C ASN A 21 5.21 0.60 16.90
N ASP A 22 6.39 1.23 16.75
CA ASP A 22 6.51 2.52 16.07
C ASP A 22 6.15 2.45 14.59
N PHE A 23 6.36 1.29 13.96
CA PHE A 23 5.94 1.04 12.59
C PHE A 23 4.48 0.56 12.50
N LYS A 24 4.18 -0.54 13.20
CA LYS A 24 2.91 -1.28 13.10
C LYS A 24 1.71 -0.41 13.42
N ILE A 25 1.77 0.39 14.49
CA ILE A 25 0.63 1.16 14.97
C ILE A 25 0.20 2.22 13.94
N PRO A 26 1.04 3.20 13.56
CA PRO A 26 0.62 4.23 12.59
C PRO A 26 0.28 3.64 11.23
N PHE A 27 1.06 2.67 10.74
CA PHE A 27 0.81 2.09 9.43
C PHE A 27 -0.54 1.37 9.37
N ASN A 28 -0.87 0.54 10.37
CA ASN A 28 -2.15 -0.17 10.39
C ASN A 28 -3.35 0.78 10.62
N ILE A 29 -3.17 1.88 11.35
CA ILE A 29 -4.19 2.92 11.45
C ILE A 29 -4.46 3.54 10.07
N HIS A 30 -3.41 3.84 9.29
CA HIS A 30 -3.59 4.38 7.93
C HIS A 30 -4.22 3.35 6.98
N LEU A 31 -3.86 2.06 7.07
CA LEU A 31 -4.53 1.00 6.31
C LEU A 31 -6.02 0.90 6.66
N LEU A 32 -6.36 0.93 7.95
CA LEU A 32 -7.74 0.91 8.43
C LEU A 32 -8.54 2.11 7.91
N LEU A 33 -7.93 3.31 7.94
CA LEU A 33 -8.53 4.51 7.38
C LEU A 33 -8.75 4.39 5.88
N ALA A 34 -7.72 3.98 5.14
CA ALA A 34 -7.72 3.94 3.68
C ALA A 34 -8.69 2.91 3.09
N PHE A 35 -8.80 1.72 3.70
CA PHE A 35 -9.52 0.59 3.12
C PHE A 35 -10.88 0.30 3.77
N ILE A 36 -11.13 0.79 4.99
CA ILE A 36 -12.39 0.51 5.70
C ILE A 36 -13.14 1.81 6.00
N ILE A 37 -12.54 2.71 6.77
CA ILE A 37 -13.26 3.87 7.29
C ILE A 37 -13.61 4.86 6.17
N PHE A 38 -12.66 5.25 5.32
CA PHE A 38 -12.95 6.20 4.25
C PHE A 38 -13.90 5.66 3.18
N PRO A 39 -13.75 4.42 2.66
CA PRO A 39 -14.75 3.89 1.74
C PRO A 39 -16.15 3.84 2.35
N PHE A 40 -16.27 3.46 3.62
CA PHE A 40 -17.55 3.43 4.34
C PHE A 40 -18.17 4.83 4.46
N ILE A 41 -17.45 5.80 5.01
CA ILE A 41 -17.95 7.17 5.19
C ILE A 41 -18.25 7.82 3.84
N HIS A 42 -17.34 7.67 2.88
CA HIS A 42 -17.49 8.30 1.57
C HIS A 42 -18.74 7.78 0.84
N THR A 43 -19.05 6.48 0.98
CA THR A 43 -20.31 5.90 0.49
C THR A 43 -21.53 6.49 1.22
N PHE A 44 -21.45 6.62 2.55
CA PHE A 44 -22.55 7.14 3.36
C PHE A 44 -22.90 8.60 3.05
N VAL A 45 -21.92 9.43 2.72
CA VAL A 45 -22.13 10.84 2.34
C VAL A 45 -22.47 11.03 0.85
N GLY A 46 -22.76 9.95 0.12
CA GLY A 46 -23.14 9.99 -1.30
C GLY A 46 -21.98 10.14 -2.28
N GLY A 47 -20.74 9.97 -1.83
CA GLY A 47 -19.55 9.99 -2.67
C GLY A 47 -19.41 8.73 -3.53
N LYS A 48 -18.87 8.88 -4.74
CA LYS A 48 -18.55 7.75 -5.62
C LYS A 48 -17.17 7.19 -5.27
N LEU A 49 -17.11 5.88 -5.05
CA LEU A 49 -15.84 5.18 -4.93
C LEU A 49 -15.25 4.91 -6.31
N TRP A 50 -13.92 4.88 -6.38
CA TRP A 50 -13.18 4.54 -7.58
C TRP A 50 -12.86 3.05 -7.55
N THR A 51 -13.25 2.31 -8.57
CA THR A 51 -12.81 0.93 -8.75
C THR A 51 -11.34 0.94 -9.17
N ILE A 52 -10.46 0.34 -8.38
CA ILE A 52 -9.04 0.13 -8.72
C ILE A 52 -8.92 -1.12 -9.58
N GLN A 53 -9.60 -2.19 -9.18
CA GLN A 53 -9.50 -3.50 -9.80
C GLN A 53 -10.74 -4.31 -9.44
N ASP A 54 -11.32 -4.98 -10.43
CA ASP A 54 -12.31 -6.02 -10.18
C ASP A 54 -11.58 -7.37 -10.10
N ILE A 55 -11.77 -8.10 -9.01
CA ILE A 55 -11.27 -9.48 -8.89
C ILE A 55 -12.41 -10.40 -9.29
N GLU A 56 -12.21 -11.15 -10.37
CA GLU A 56 -13.13 -12.17 -10.84
C GLU A 56 -12.69 -13.55 -10.36
N ILE A 57 -13.56 -14.23 -9.60
CA ILE A 57 -13.36 -15.62 -9.14
C ILE A 57 -14.58 -16.44 -9.61
N GLY A 58 -14.48 -17.02 -10.80
CA GLY A 58 -15.61 -17.65 -11.47
C GLY A 58 -16.70 -16.61 -11.75
N ASN A 59 -17.91 -16.81 -11.22
CA ASN A 59 -19.02 -15.86 -11.37
C ASN A 59 -19.04 -14.75 -10.29
N LEU A 60 -18.12 -14.78 -9.32
CA LEU A 60 -18.05 -13.79 -8.26
C LEU A 60 -17.13 -12.64 -8.69
N VAL A 61 -17.70 -11.44 -8.83
CA VAL A 61 -16.94 -10.20 -9.07
C VAL A 61 -16.82 -9.44 -7.75
N ILE A 62 -15.60 -9.31 -7.25
CA ILE A 62 -15.27 -8.53 -6.04
C ILE A 62 -14.61 -7.22 -6.49
N PRO A 63 -15.35 -6.10 -6.52
CA PRO A 63 -14.76 -4.82 -6.89
C PRO A 63 -13.91 -4.26 -5.75
N ILE A 64 -12.60 -4.11 -5.98
CA ILE A 64 -11.71 -3.36 -5.09
C ILE A 64 -11.93 -1.88 -5.34
N LYS A 65 -12.60 -1.25 -4.39
CA LYS A 65 -12.95 0.18 -4.44
C LYS A 65 -12.14 0.98 -3.45
N ILE A 66 -11.75 2.18 -3.82
CA ILE A 66 -11.06 3.14 -2.96
C ILE A 66 -11.79 4.48 -2.91
N SER A 67 -11.71 5.14 -1.77
CA SER A 67 -12.15 6.53 -1.64
C SER A 67 -11.05 7.47 -2.15
N SER A 68 -11.43 8.57 -2.79
CA SER A 68 -10.49 9.65 -3.11
C SER A 68 -9.82 10.21 -1.85
N TRP A 69 -10.46 10.08 -0.68
CA TRP A 69 -9.88 10.48 0.60
C TRP A 69 -8.65 9.66 0.99
N SER A 70 -8.58 8.41 0.54
CA SER A 70 -7.40 7.57 0.75
C SER A 70 -6.18 8.09 -0.01
N LEU A 71 -6.39 8.76 -1.16
CA LEU A 71 -5.33 9.45 -1.90
C LEU A 71 -4.83 10.68 -1.15
N TYR A 72 -5.72 11.48 -0.55
CA TYR A 72 -5.32 12.61 0.29
C TYR A 72 -4.55 12.15 1.52
N LEU A 73 -5.01 11.08 2.18
CA LEU A 73 -4.27 10.49 3.30
C LEU A 73 -2.87 10.06 2.86
N TYR A 74 -2.77 9.34 1.74
CA TYR A 74 -1.47 8.92 1.20
C TYR A 74 -0.57 10.12 0.92
N ALA A 75 -1.07 11.17 0.27
CA ALA A 75 -0.28 12.37 -0.04
C ALA A 75 0.24 13.05 1.24
N VAL A 76 -0.60 13.17 2.26
CA VAL A 76 -0.24 13.81 3.54
C VAL A 76 0.71 12.94 4.36
N THR A 77 0.58 11.62 4.31
CA THR A 77 1.39 10.69 5.11
C THR A 77 2.60 10.16 4.37
N TYR A 78 2.78 10.45 3.07
CA TYR A 78 3.85 9.88 2.25
C TYR A 78 5.24 10.09 2.85
N ILE A 79 5.62 11.34 3.13
CA ILE A 79 6.95 11.65 3.68
C ILE A 79 7.14 11.00 5.07
N PRO A 80 6.20 11.17 6.04
CA PRO A 80 6.28 10.46 7.30
C PRO A 80 6.36 8.92 7.18
N ALA A 81 5.59 8.31 6.27
CA ALA A 81 5.55 6.87 6.04
C ALA A 81 6.84 6.36 5.40
N LEU A 82 7.43 7.14 4.50
CA LEU A 82 8.75 6.89 3.92
C LEU A 82 9.85 6.94 5.00
N ALA A 83 9.87 8.01 5.81
CA ALA A 83 10.83 8.11 6.90
C ALA A 83 10.68 6.93 7.87
N LEU A 84 9.44 6.57 8.21
CA LEU A 84 9.13 5.45 9.07
C LEU A 84 9.59 4.10 8.48
N SER A 85 9.31 3.82 7.21
CA SER A 85 9.68 2.57 6.55
C SER A 85 11.21 2.45 6.44
N MET A 86 11.92 3.50 6.04
CA MET A 86 13.38 3.52 5.95
C MET A 86 14.02 3.25 7.33
N ARG A 87 13.51 3.88 8.39
CA ARG A 87 13.97 3.60 9.77
C ARG A 87 13.68 2.17 10.21
N ARG A 88 12.58 1.57 9.73
CA ARG A 88 12.21 0.19 10.09
C ARG A 88 13.11 -0.82 9.39
N TYR A 89 13.39 -0.65 8.10
CA TYR A 89 14.37 -1.47 7.39
C TYR A 89 15.78 -1.34 8.00
N HIS A 90 16.17 -0.12 8.35
CA HIS A 90 17.43 0.13 9.06
C HIS A 90 17.50 -0.59 10.41
N ASP A 91 16.40 -0.63 11.17
CA ASP A 91 16.35 -1.37 12.45
C ASP A 91 16.49 -2.89 12.26
N LEU A 92 16.01 -3.42 11.12
CA LEU A 92 16.16 -4.82 10.72
C LEU A 92 17.54 -5.15 10.12
N ASN A 93 18.49 -4.21 10.11
CA ASN A 93 19.78 -4.32 9.43
C ASN A 93 19.64 -4.64 7.93
N GLU A 94 18.63 -4.09 7.27
CA GLU A 94 18.41 -4.20 5.83
C GLU A 94 18.64 -2.86 5.12
N GLU A 95 18.77 -2.92 3.80
CA GLU A 95 18.90 -1.75 2.91
C GLU A 95 17.75 -0.76 3.13
N LYS A 96 18.08 0.51 3.36
CA LYS A 96 17.10 1.57 3.63
C LYS A 96 16.24 1.88 2.41
N GLU A 97 16.79 1.65 1.23
CA GLU A 97 16.19 1.84 -0.09
C GLU A 97 14.94 0.98 -0.26
N LYS A 98 14.86 -0.18 0.41
CA LYS A 98 13.63 -0.99 0.46
C LYS A 98 12.48 -0.24 1.13
N GLY A 99 12.78 0.66 2.06
CA GLY A 99 11.79 1.56 2.66
C GLY A 99 11.16 2.50 1.64
N LEU A 100 11.95 2.99 0.68
CA LEU A 100 11.45 3.82 -0.43
C LEU A 100 10.52 3.02 -1.34
N LEU A 101 10.95 1.81 -1.73
CA LEU A 101 10.13 0.93 -2.54
C LEU A 101 8.81 0.60 -1.84
N PHE A 102 8.86 0.25 -0.55
CA PHE A 102 7.68 -0.08 0.24
C PHE A 102 6.69 1.11 0.36
N ALA A 103 7.17 2.31 0.71
CA ALA A 103 6.30 3.48 0.87
C ALA A 103 5.73 3.99 -0.47
N THR A 104 6.48 3.83 -1.56
CA THR A 104 6.09 4.27 -2.91
C THR A 104 5.29 3.20 -3.67
N PHE A 105 5.25 1.96 -3.16
CA PHE A 105 4.56 0.84 -3.77
C PHE A 105 3.12 1.13 -4.17
N PRO A 106 2.26 1.76 -3.34
CA PRO A 106 0.87 2.02 -3.74
C PRO A 106 0.75 2.87 -5.02
N VAL A 107 1.62 3.86 -5.20
CA VAL A 107 1.63 4.71 -6.40
C VAL A 107 2.16 3.94 -7.60
N ILE A 108 3.26 3.22 -7.44
CA ILE A 108 3.84 2.38 -8.50
C ILE A 108 2.82 1.35 -8.97
N TYR A 109 2.11 0.73 -8.03
CA TYR A 109 1.08 -0.27 -8.32
C TYR A 109 -0.07 0.34 -9.13
N ILE A 110 -0.62 1.49 -8.70
CA ILE A 110 -1.70 2.17 -9.42
C ILE A 110 -1.25 2.55 -10.84
N ILE A 111 -0.06 3.15 -10.99
CA ILE A 111 0.48 3.51 -12.31
C ILE A 111 0.65 2.26 -13.19
N GLY A 112 1.18 1.17 -12.62
CA GLY A 112 1.35 -0.11 -13.31
C GLY A 112 0.02 -0.70 -13.78
N VAL A 113 -1.02 -0.67 -12.93
CA VAL A 113 -2.38 -1.09 -13.29
C VAL A 113 -2.91 -0.26 -14.47
N PHE A 114 -2.79 1.08 -14.41
CA PHE A 114 -3.22 1.94 -15.51
C PHE A 114 -2.47 1.66 -16.82
N MET A 115 -1.15 1.47 -16.76
CA MET A 115 -0.35 1.14 -17.95
C MET A 115 -0.76 -0.22 -18.55
N LEU A 116 -1.02 -1.22 -17.70
CA LEU A 116 -1.47 -2.54 -18.15
C LEU A 116 -2.87 -2.50 -18.74
N LEU A 117 -3.78 -1.69 -18.20
CA LEU A 117 -5.12 -1.49 -18.77
C LEU A 117 -5.03 -0.88 -20.18
N ILE A 118 -4.15 0.10 -20.37
CA ILE A 118 -3.93 0.73 -21.69
C ILE A 118 -3.28 -0.27 -22.66
N ALA A 119 -2.22 -0.96 -22.24
CA ALA A 119 -1.53 -1.93 -23.08
C ALA A 119 -2.41 -3.13 -23.43
N GLY A 120 -3.24 -3.59 -22.49
CA GLY A 120 -4.15 -4.73 -22.64
C GLY A 120 -5.22 -4.52 -23.70
N GLN A 121 -5.62 -3.28 -23.99
CA GLN A 121 -6.58 -2.98 -25.07
C GLN A 121 -6.07 -3.37 -26.47
N GLY A 122 -4.74 -3.50 -26.65
CA GLY A 122 -4.12 -3.89 -27.91
C GLY A 122 -3.70 -5.36 -27.98
N LEU A 123 -3.92 -6.16 -26.92
CA LEU A 123 -3.48 -7.54 -26.87
C LEU A 123 -4.60 -8.51 -27.29
N PRO A 124 -4.26 -9.64 -27.95
CA PRO A 124 -5.24 -10.66 -28.28
C PRO A 124 -5.79 -11.29 -27.00
N ASP A 125 -7.11 -11.43 -26.94
CA ASP A 125 -7.85 -12.01 -25.81
C ASP A 125 -7.61 -13.52 -25.73
N THR A 126 -6.48 -13.90 -25.12
CA THR A 126 -6.03 -15.26 -24.96
C THR A 126 -5.76 -15.53 -23.48
N SER A 127 -6.01 -16.78 -23.06
CA SER A 127 -5.78 -17.21 -21.67
C SER A 127 -4.34 -16.95 -21.20
N LEU A 128 -3.35 -17.06 -22.09
CA LEU A 128 -1.95 -16.78 -21.79
C LEU A 128 -1.74 -15.31 -21.40
N VAL A 129 -2.31 -14.36 -22.16
CA VAL A 129 -2.19 -12.93 -21.88
C VAL A 129 -2.83 -12.58 -20.54
N THR A 130 -4.01 -13.13 -20.26
CA THR A 130 -4.70 -12.94 -18.98
C THR A 130 -3.85 -13.47 -17.82
N ILE A 131 -3.25 -14.65 -17.94
CA ILE A 131 -2.36 -15.22 -16.91
C ILE A 131 -1.15 -14.31 -16.65
N ILE A 132 -0.52 -13.80 -17.71
CA ILE A 132 0.64 -12.89 -17.57
C ILE A 132 0.24 -11.61 -16.83
N ILE A 133 -0.87 -10.99 -17.22
CA ILE A 133 -1.36 -9.76 -16.57
C ILE A 133 -1.66 -10.02 -15.09
N VAL A 134 -2.34 -11.12 -14.78
CA VAL A 134 -2.64 -11.51 -13.39
C VAL A 134 -1.36 -11.71 -12.59
N ILE A 135 -0.35 -12.41 -13.12
CA ILE A 135 0.93 -12.61 -12.43
C ILE A 135 1.62 -11.28 -12.13
N VAL A 136 1.68 -10.38 -13.13
CA VAL A 136 2.32 -9.06 -12.99
C VAL A 136 1.60 -8.18 -11.96
N LEU A 137 0.29 -8.34 -11.79
CA LEU A 137 -0.48 -7.61 -10.78
C LEU A 137 -0.42 -8.26 -9.39
N VAL A 138 -0.50 -9.59 -9.31
CA VAL A 138 -0.63 -10.30 -8.03
C VAL A 138 0.70 -10.45 -7.31
N LEU A 139 1.80 -10.75 -8.01
CA LEU A 139 3.11 -10.96 -7.36
C LEU A 139 3.61 -9.73 -6.60
N PRO A 140 3.53 -8.49 -7.13
CA PRO A 140 3.93 -7.30 -6.38
C PRO A 140 3.07 -7.07 -5.12
N VAL A 141 1.77 -7.39 -5.17
CA VAL A 141 0.88 -7.32 -4.01
C VAL A 141 1.27 -8.34 -2.95
N ILE A 142 1.57 -9.58 -3.33
CA ILE A 142 2.06 -10.62 -2.42
C ILE A 142 3.38 -10.18 -1.75
N TRP A 143 4.30 -9.58 -2.53
CA TRP A 143 5.53 -9.03 -2.00
C TRP A 143 5.26 -7.93 -0.97
N PHE A 144 4.39 -6.97 -1.29
CA PHE A 144 4.04 -5.87 -0.38
C PHE A 144 3.42 -6.37 0.92
N ILE A 145 2.51 -7.34 0.84
CA ILE A 145 1.91 -7.97 2.02
C ILE A 145 2.98 -8.66 2.87
N THR A 146 3.90 -9.40 2.24
CA THR A 146 4.97 -10.12 2.93
C THR A 146 5.91 -9.15 3.66
N GLU A 147 6.32 -8.07 3.00
CA GLU A 147 7.14 -7.03 3.61
C GLU A 147 6.37 -6.30 4.73
N TRP A 148 5.08 -6.03 4.56
CA TRP A 148 4.25 -5.46 5.64
C TRP A 148 4.22 -6.37 6.88
N PHE A 149 4.01 -7.68 6.71
CA PHE A 149 4.07 -8.64 7.81
C PHE A 149 5.44 -8.63 8.49
N LYS A 150 6.51 -8.70 7.70
CA LYS A 150 7.88 -8.66 8.20
C LYS A 150 8.15 -7.39 9.02
N LEU A 151 7.83 -6.21 8.48
CA LEU A 151 8.05 -4.93 9.16
C LEU A 151 7.21 -4.80 10.44
N SER A 152 6.01 -5.40 10.45
CA SER A 152 5.04 -5.33 11.56
C SER A 152 5.25 -6.35 12.67
N PHE A 153 6.04 -7.41 12.47
CA PHE A 153 6.14 -8.50 13.45
C PHE A 153 7.56 -9.02 13.69
N LYS A 154 8.51 -8.84 12.76
CA LYS A 154 9.88 -9.33 12.95
C LYS A 154 10.60 -8.50 14.00
N ASN A 155 11.02 -9.08 15.12
CA ASN A 155 11.89 -8.42 16.08
C ASN A 155 13.34 -8.35 15.57
N ARG A 156 14.10 -7.40 16.09
CA ARG A 156 15.55 -7.33 15.86
C ARG A 156 16.19 -8.61 16.43
N LYS A 157 17.12 -9.21 15.68
CA LYS A 157 17.99 -10.27 16.19
C LYS A 157 19.05 -9.68 17.11
#